data_AF-A0A831JML7-F1
#
_entry.id   AF-A0A831JML7-F1
#
_cell.length_a   1.000
_cell.length_b   1.000
_cell.length_c   1.000
_cell.angle_alpha   90.00
_cell.angle_beta   90.00
_cell.angle_gamma   90.00
#
_symmetry.space_group_name_H-M   'P 1'
#
loop_
_entity.id
_entity.type
_entity.pdbx_description
1 polymer ?
#
loop_
_entity_poly.entity_id
_entity_poly.type
_entity_poly.pdbx_seq_one_letter_code
_entity_poly.pdbx_strand_id
1 'polypeptide(L)' 'MKDTEKVFDRIAEAFGKARRRPWPDTVRFLERFGEGVEVGLDLGCGAGRNIKPLLKIARRVYA' A
#
# COMPACT_ATOMS: atom_id res chain seq x y z
N MET A 1 -26.54 4.28 -19.35
CA MET A 1 -25.09 4.01 -19.26
C MET A 1 -24.33 5.08 -18.48
N LYS A 2 -24.51 6.38 -18.74
CA LYS A 2 -23.79 7.46 -18.01
C LYS A 2 -24.01 7.52 -16.49
N ASP A 3 -25.17 7.06 -16.00
CA ASP A 3 -25.44 7.07 -14.55
C ASP A 3 -24.65 6.00 -13.80
N THR A 4 -24.39 4.86 -14.44
CA THR A 4 -23.55 3.79 -13.90
C THR A 4 -22.11 4.28 -13.73
N GLU A 5 -21.54 4.93 -14.75
CA GLU A 5 -20.20 5.52 -14.72
C GLU A 5 -20.02 6.48 -13.54
N LYS A 6 -20.96 7.43 -13.37
CA LYS A 6 -20.94 8.38 -12.24
C LYS A 6 -21.00 7.70 -10.88
N VAL A 7 -21.76 6.62 -10.76
CA VAL A 7 -21.82 5.83 -9.51
C VAL A 7 -20.46 5.16 -9.25
N PHE A 8 -19.87 4.54 -10.27
CA PHE A 8 -18.54 3.94 -10.15
C PHE A 8 -17.47 4.96 -9.79
N ASP A 9 -17.48 6.16 -10.38
CA ASP A 9 -16.52 7.22 -10.06
C ASP A 9 -16.63 7.67 -8.60
N ARG A 10 -17.87 7.86 -8.12
CA ARG A 10 -18.12 8.27 -6.73
C ARG A 10 -17.67 7.20 -5.72
N ILE A 11 -17.86 5.92 -6.05
CA ILE A 11 -17.33 4.80 -5.28
C ILE A 11 -15.80 4.82 -5.33
N ALA A 12 -15.20 4.91 -6.52
CA ALA A 12 -13.77 4.91 -6.73
C ALA A 12 -13.08 6.05 -5.95
N GLU A 13 -13.67 7.24 -5.89
CA GLU A 13 -13.14 8.36 -5.11
C GLU A 13 -13.11 8.04 -3.61
N ALA A 14 -14.19 7.47 -3.06
CA ALA A 14 -14.28 7.08 -1.66
C ALA A 14 -13.26 5.98 -1.31
N PHE A 15 -13.13 4.95 -2.16
CA PHE A 15 -12.15 3.88 -1.98
C PHE A 15 -10.72 4.36 -2.18
N GLY A 16 -10.49 5.29 -3.12
CA GLY A 16 -9.18 5.89 -3.41
C GLY A 16 -8.55 6.55 -2.18
N LYS A 17 -9.36 7.24 -1.36
CA LYS A 17 -8.89 7.90 -0.13
C LYS A 17 -8.35 6.91 0.90
N ALA A 18 -9.00 5.75 1.06
CA ALA A 18 -8.62 4.71 2.03
C ALA A 18 -7.38 3.89 1.61
N ARG A 19 -7.05 3.84 0.32
CA ARG A 19 -5.94 3.03 -0.23
C ARG A 19 -4.54 3.50 0.17
N ARG A 20 -4.41 4.69 0.77
CA ARG A 20 -3.12 5.30 1.11
C ARG A 20 -2.53 4.83 2.44
N ARG A 21 -3.31 4.18 3.30
CA ARG A 21 -2.81 3.65 4.57
C ARG A 21 -2.51 2.14 4.44
N PRO A 22 -1.35 1.68 4.94
CA PRO A 22 -1.08 0.25 5.04
C PRO A 22 -2.08 -0.39 6.00
N TRP A 23 -2.38 -1.67 5.79
CA TRP A 23 -3.22 -2.41 6.72
C TRP A 23 -2.47 -2.63 8.04
N PRO A 24 -3.16 -2.58 9.20
CA PRO A 24 -2.52 -2.83 10.49
C PRO A 24 -1.77 -4.16 10.56
N ASP A 25 -2.31 -5.21 9.94
CA ASP A 25 -1.67 -6.53 9.89
C ASP A 25 -0.39 -6.53 9.06
N THR A 26 -0.31 -5.74 7.99
CA THR A 26 0.93 -5.57 7.23
C THR A 26 2.01 -4.94 8.10
N VAL A 27 1.66 -3.92 8.89
CA VAL A 27 2.63 -3.26 9.80
C VAL A 27 3.10 -4.25 10.87
N ARG A 28 2.17 -4.95 11.53
CA ARG A 28 2.49 -6.00 12.51
C ARG A 28 3.35 -7.13 11.95
N PHE A 29 3.11 -7.52 10.70
CA PHE A 29 3.92 -8.51 10.03
C PHE A 29 5.36 -8.02 9.83
N LEU A 30 5.53 -6.77 9.39
CA LEU A 30 6.84 -6.18 9.16
C LEU A 30 7.64 -5.98 10.45
N GLU A 31 6.98 -5.73 11.58
CA GLU A 31 7.63 -5.66 12.90
C GLU A 31 8.35 -6.96 13.32
N ARG A 32 8.00 -8.09 12.70
CA ARG A 32 8.71 -9.37 12.92
C ARG A 32 10.09 -9.41 12.24
N PHE A 33 10.33 -8.51 11.30
CA PHE A 33 11.61 -8.35 10.63
C PHE A 33 12.36 -7.21 11.33
N GLY A 34 13.58 -7.48 11.78
CA GLY A 34 14.46 -6.44 12.32
C GLY A 34 14.87 -5.43 11.24
N GLU A 35 15.53 -4.36 11.67
CA GLU A 35 16.17 -3.42 10.75
C GLU A 35 17.33 -4.09 9.98
N GLY A 36 17.67 -3.54 8.82
CA GLY A 36 18.85 -3.94 8.06
C GLY A 36 18.58 -4.93 6.92
N VAL A 37 17.32 -5.14 6.54
CA VAL A 37 16.99 -5.82 5.28
C VAL A 37 17.61 -5.02 4.12
N GLU A 38 18.37 -5.66 3.24
CA GLU A 38 19.04 -4.91 2.16
C GLU A 38 18.04 -4.41 1.12
N VAL A 39 17.09 -5.27 0.73
CA VAL A 39 16.12 -5.01 -0.33
C VAL A 39 14.73 -5.54 0.08
N GLY A 40 13.72 -4.70 -0.05
CA GLY A 40 12.30 -5.07 0.00
C GLY A 40 11.65 -4.98 -1.39
N LEU A 41 10.72 -5.88 -1.67
CA LEU A 41 9.96 -5.92 -2.92
C LEU A 41 8.45 -5.88 -2.63
N ASP A 42 7.76 -4.84 -3.11
CA ASP A 42 6.30 -4.66 -2.95
C ASP A 42 5.57 -5.19 -4.18
N LEU A 43 5.36 -6.51 -4.24
CA LEU A 43 4.67 -7.13 -5.37
C LEU A 43 3.20 -6.72 -5.42
N GLY A 44 2.75 -6.20 -6.57
CA GLY A 44 1.40 -5.69 -6.72
C GLY A 44 1.18 -4.39 -5.93
N CYS A 45 2.19 -3.51 -5.89
CA CYS A 45 2.24 -2.30 -5.07
C CYS A 45 1.02 -1.37 -5.21
N GLY A 46 0.34 -1.40 -6.36
CA GLY A 46 -0.79 -0.53 -6.67
C GLY A 46 -0.40 0.94 -6.47
N ALA A 47 -1.06 1.63 -5.54
CA ALA A 47 -0.75 3.03 -5.20
C ALA A 47 0.43 3.18 -4.20
N GLY A 48 1.21 2.12 -3.97
CA GLY A 48 2.40 2.14 -3.13
C GLY A 48 2.14 2.19 -1.62
N ARG A 49 1.03 1.60 -1.14
CA ARG A 49 0.62 1.73 0.27
C ARG A 49 1.63 1.12 1.26
N ASN A 50 2.44 0.17 0.81
CA ASN A 50 3.40 -0.55 1.65
C ASN A 50 4.83 0.01 1.55
N ILE A 51 5.10 0.94 0.62
CA ILE A 51 6.45 1.48 0.40
C ILE A 51 7.01 2.11 1.68
N LYS A 52 6.23 2.95 2.36
CA LYS A 52 6.66 3.61 3.61
C LYS A 52 6.94 2.61 4.74
N PRO A 53 6.05 1.64 5.04
CA PRO A 53 6.37 0.56 5.98
C PRO A 53 7.62 -0.25 5.61
N LEU A 54 7.78 -0.64 4.34
CA LEU A 54 8.93 -1.43 3.91
C LEU A 54 10.24 -0.65 4.09
N LEU A 55 10.27 0.65 3.81
CA LEU A 55 11.44 1.51 4.03
C LEU A 55 11.85 1.66 5.51
N LYS A 56 11.01 1.26 6.47
CA LYS A 56 11.41 1.22 7.88
C LYS A 56 12.33 0.06 8.20
N ILE A 57 12.23 -1.03 7.44
CA ILE A 57 13.01 -2.25 7.69
C ILE A 57 14.07 -2.49 6.61
N ALA A 58 13.81 -2.02 5.39
CA ALA A 58 14.63 -2.26 4.22
C ALA A 58 15.40 -1.01 3.77
N ARG A 59 16.65 -1.19 3.36
CA ARG A 59 17.51 -0.13 2.84
C ARG A 59 17.05 0.42 1.49
N ARG A 60 16.50 -0.47 0.64
CA ARG A 60 15.93 -0.14 -0.67
C ARG A 60 14.63 -0.87 -0.86
N VAL A 61 13.66 -0.22 -1.51
CA VAL A 61 12.38 -0.83 -1.85
C VAL A 61 12.13 -0.68 -3.34
N TYR A 62 11.77 -1.79 -3.99
CA TYR A 62 11.29 -1.85 -5.37
C TYR A 62 9.80 -2.17 -5.33
N ALA A 63 9.01 -1.50 -6.15
CA ALA A 63 7.55 -1.57 -6.16
C ALA A 63 7.05 -1.65 -7.60
#